data_AF-A0A832UD06-F1
#
_entry.id   AF-A0A832UD06-F1
#
_cell.length_a   1.000
_cell.length_b   1.000
_cell.length_c   1.000
_cell.angle_alpha   90.00
_cell.angle_beta   90.00
_cell.angle_gamma   90.00
#
_symmetry.space_group_name_H-M   'P 1'
#
loop_
_entity.id
_entity.type
_entity.pdbx_description
1 polymer ?
#
loop_
_entity_poly.entity_id
_entity_poly.type
_entity_poly.pdbx_seq_one_letter_code
_entity_poly.pdbx_strand_id
1 'polypeptide(L)'
;KGFLYDDFYGKKFGVESTGNSERDYKSLPSIGTTNFIIEGEKIEGIKEGFIVNELRGAHTANPISGDFSVEISSGFFIKNGEKVHPIKHGMIAGNVFEFLSKVKGVYGEIKNTGGMITPSIISEAKVVG
;
A
#
# COMPACT_ATOMS: atom_id res chain seq x y z
N LYS A 1 -18.56 -1.96 3.28
CA LYS A 1 -17.19 -1.73 3.83
C LYS A 1 -17.34 -1.08 5.20
N GLY A 2 -16.52 -1.45 6.19
CA GLY A 2 -16.60 -0.98 7.58
C GLY A 2 -15.22 -0.95 8.24
N PHE A 3 -15.15 -0.62 9.53
CA PHE A 3 -13.91 -0.62 10.30
C PHE A 3 -13.63 -2.00 10.90
N LEU A 4 -12.38 -2.21 11.28
CA LEU A 4 -11.99 -3.34 12.12
C LEU A 4 -12.24 -2.97 13.59
N TYR A 5 -12.77 -3.91 14.35
CA TYR A 5 -13.08 -3.72 15.76
C TYR A 5 -12.47 -4.85 16.59
N ASP A 6 -11.84 -4.47 17.70
CA ASP A 6 -11.57 -5.38 18.81
C ASP A 6 -12.80 -5.44 19.74
N ASP A 7 -12.71 -6.22 20.83
CA ASP A 7 -13.80 -6.32 21.81
C ASP A 7 -14.14 -4.98 22.47
N PHE A 8 -13.10 -4.18 22.79
CA PHE A 8 -13.27 -2.92 23.51
C PHE A 8 -14.00 -1.88 22.64
N TYR A 9 -13.52 -1.64 21.43
CA TYR A 9 -14.12 -0.68 20.51
C TYR A 9 -15.44 -1.17 19.93
N GLY A 10 -15.61 -2.48 19.74
CA GLY A 10 -16.91 -3.06 19.40
C GLY A 10 -17.98 -2.65 20.42
N LYS A 11 -17.74 -2.93 21.71
CA LYS A 11 -18.63 -2.52 22.80
C LYS A 11 -18.83 -1.01 22.86
N LYS A 12 -17.76 -0.23 22.71
CA LYS A 12 -17.81 1.24 22.76
C LYS A 12 -18.69 1.84 21.66
N PHE A 13 -18.68 1.27 20.47
CA PHE A 13 -19.46 1.75 19.33
C PHE A 13 -20.78 0.99 19.13
N GLY A 14 -21.13 0.05 20.02
CA GLY A 14 -22.36 -0.74 19.93
C GLY A 14 -22.39 -1.70 18.74
N VAL A 15 -21.22 -2.17 18.29
CA VAL A 15 -21.07 -3.14 17.19
C VAL A 15 -20.35 -4.40 17.68
N GLU A 16 -20.50 -5.51 16.97
CA GLU A 16 -19.75 -6.72 17.28
C GLU A 16 -18.26 -6.57 16.90
N SER A 17 -17.40 -7.25 17.65
CA SER A 17 -15.97 -7.37 17.32
C SER A 17 -15.80 -8.08 15.97
N THR A 18 -14.86 -7.62 15.16
CA THR A 18 -14.52 -8.27 13.89
C THR A 18 -13.42 -9.33 14.04
N GLY A 19 -12.99 -9.62 15.28
CA GLY A 19 -11.90 -10.56 15.56
C GLY A 19 -10.52 -10.01 15.21
N ASN A 20 -10.37 -8.68 15.12
CA ASN A 20 -9.15 -8.01 14.69
C ASN A 20 -8.31 -7.47 15.84
N SER A 21 -8.07 -8.30 16.85
CA SER A 21 -7.20 -7.93 17.96
C SER A 21 -5.83 -8.58 17.80
N GLU A 22 -4.78 -7.77 17.87
CA GLU A 22 -3.39 -8.21 17.90
C GLU A 22 -2.69 -7.72 19.18
N ARG A 23 -1.65 -8.43 19.61
CA ARG A 23 -0.81 -8.02 20.73
C ARG A 23 0.56 -8.65 20.68
N ASP A 24 1.49 -8.03 21.39
CA ASP A 24 2.71 -8.67 21.85
C ASP A 24 2.54 -9.14 23.32
N TYR A 25 3.48 -9.92 23.84
CA TYR A 25 3.45 -10.41 25.23
C TYR A 25 3.47 -9.26 26.24
N LYS A 26 4.11 -8.13 25.89
CA LYS A 26 4.22 -6.92 26.72
C LYS A 26 3.18 -5.85 26.46
N SER A 27 2.43 -5.92 25.37
CA SER A 27 1.47 -4.87 25.00
C SER A 27 0.05 -5.23 25.44
N LEU A 28 -0.77 -4.19 25.62
CA LEU A 28 -2.21 -4.37 25.59
C LEU A 28 -2.65 -4.77 24.18
N PRO A 29 -3.80 -5.45 24.03
CA PRO A 29 -4.38 -5.68 22.72
C PRO A 29 -4.72 -4.38 22.00
N SER A 30 -4.51 -4.36 20.69
CA SER A 30 -4.88 -3.27 19.80
C SER A 30 -5.57 -3.82 18.56
N ILE A 31 -6.22 -2.94 17.79
CA ILE A 31 -6.82 -3.30 16.51
C ILE A 31 -5.69 -3.54 15.49
N GLY A 32 -5.73 -4.69 14.83
CA GLY A 32 -4.73 -5.12 13.86
C GLY A 32 -5.30 -5.96 12.72
N THR A 33 -4.53 -6.06 11.64
CA THR A 33 -4.87 -6.93 10.51
C THR A 33 -4.30 -8.33 10.71
N THR A 34 -5.01 -9.35 10.22
CA THR A 34 -4.49 -10.73 10.17
C THR A 34 -3.79 -10.98 8.84
N ASN A 35 -4.55 -11.22 7.78
CA ASN A 35 -4.07 -11.30 6.40
C ASN A 35 -4.81 -10.24 5.57
N PHE A 36 -4.11 -9.18 5.20
CA PHE A 36 -4.69 -8.14 4.37
C PHE A 36 -4.51 -8.50 2.89
N ILE A 37 -5.61 -8.94 2.26
CA ILE A 37 -5.60 -9.41 0.87
C ILE A 37 -6.03 -8.26 -0.05
N ILE A 38 -5.18 -7.95 -1.03
CA ILE A 38 -5.47 -6.97 -2.08
C ILE A 38 -5.82 -7.71 -3.36
N GLU A 39 -7.05 -7.50 -3.83
CA GLU A 39 -7.56 -8.03 -5.08
C GLU A 39 -8.00 -6.87 -5.99
N GLY A 40 -7.96 -7.10 -7.30
CA GLY A 40 -8.37 -6.13 -8.28
C GLY A 40 -8.44 -6.73 -9.68
N GLU A 41 -8.90 -5.93 -10.64
CA GLU A 41 -8.91 -6.32 -12.05
C GLU A 41 -7.47 -6.52 -12.55
N LYS A 42 -7.19 -7.69 -13.11
CA LYS A 42 -5.88 -8.01 -13.66
C LYS A 42 -5.72 -7.38 -15.03
N ILE A 43 -4.70 -6.53 -15.19
CA ILE A 43 -4.39 -5.86 -16.46
C ILE A 43 -3.02 -6.31 -16.99
N GLU A 44 -2.73 -6.06 -18.27
CA GLU A 44 -1.50 -6.54 -18.93
C GLU A 44 -0.21 -5.81 -18.50
N GLY A 45 -0.32 -4.74 -17.72
CA GLY A 45 0.82 -3.90 -17.29
C GLY A 45 0.78 -2.50 -17.88
N ILE A 46 1.93 -1.84 -17.95
CA ILE A 46 2.09 -0.51 -18.55
C ILE A 46 3.18 -0.51 -19.62
N LYS A 47 3.00 0.29 -20.67
CA LYS A 47 4.00 0.45 -21.75
C LYS A 47 5.15 1.36 -21.35
N GLU A 48 4.86 2.42 -20.59
CA GLU A 48 5.85 3.41 -20.18
C GLU A 48 5.54 3.90 -18.76
N GLY A 49 6.57 4.06 -17.93
CA GLY A 49 6.44 4.52 -16.55
C GLY A 49 7.51 3.94 -15.64
N PHE A 50 7.17 3.74 -14.37
CA PHE A 50 8.12 3.27 -13.36
C PHE A 50 7.62 2.00 -12.68
N ILE A 51 8.48 0.99 -12.56
CA ILE A 51 8.33 -0.05 -11.54
C ILE A 51 9.04 0.44 -10.30
N VAL A 52 8.29 0.50 -9.19
CA VAL A 52 8.80 0.84 -7.87
C VAL A 52 8.78 -0.44 -7.06
N ASN A 53 9.97 -0.93 -6.68
CA ASN A 53 10.10 -2.15 -5.88
C ASN A 53 10.11 -1.84 -4.39
N GLU A 54 10.78 -0.76 -4.00
CA GLU A 54 10.96 -0.37 -2.60
C GLU A 54 10.86 1.14 -2.44
N LEU A 55 10.27 1.54 -1.31
CA LEU A 55 10.09 2.91 -0.89
C LEU A 55 10.67 3.12 0.51
N ARG A 56 11.32 4.25 0.73
CA ARG A 56 11.83 4.67 2.05
C ARG A 56 11.08 5.90 2.53
N GLY A 57 10.91 5.99 3.85
CA GLY A 57 10.23 7.12 4.48
C GLY A 57 8.72 6.99 4.61
N ALA A 58 8.11 5.85 4.24
CA ALA A 58 6.65 5.68 4.38
C ALA A 58 6.12 5.88 5.81
N HIS A 59 6.96 5.69 6.83
CA HIS A 59 6.64 5.96 8.23
C HIS A 59 6.44 7.45 8.56
N THR A 60 6.81 8.37 7.67
CA THR A 60 6.59 9.82 7.84
C THR A 60 5.26 10.29 7.24
N ALA A 61 4.52 9.40 6.57
CA ALA A 61 3.21 9.71 6.02
C ALA A 61 2.22 10.10 7.13
N ASN A 62 1.37 11.09 6.86
CA ASN A 62 0.33 11.50 7.78
C ASN A 62 -0.93 10.65 7.53
N PRO A 63 -1.31 9.73 8.43
CA PRO A 63 -2.49 8.89 8.21
C PRO A 63 -3.82 9.65 8.35
N ILE A 64 -3.81 10.84 8.96
CA ILE A 64 -5.01 11.68 9.13
C ILE A 64 -5.31 12.45 7.85
N SER A 65 -4.33 13.16 7.29
CA SER A 65 -4.53 13.90 6.03
C SER A 65 -4.38 13.01 4.79
N GLY A 66 -3.61 11.93 4.89
CA GLY A 66 -3.23 11.06 3.78
C GLY A 66 -1.99 11.52 3.01
N ASP A 67 -1.38 12.63 3.42
CA ASP A 67 -0.21 13.18 2.71
C ASP A 67 1.04 12.34 2.98
N PHE A 68 1.78 12.06 1.92
CA PHE A 68 3.02 11.31 1.97
C PHE A 68 4.08 11.90 1.05
N SER A 69 5.34 11.63 1.39
CA SER A 69 6.50 11.95 0.57
C SER A 69 7.58 10.91 0.84
N VAL A 70 7.80 10.03 -0.13
CA VAL A 70 8.64 8.84 0.02
C VAL A 70 9.70 8.79 -1.07
N GLU A 71 10.88 8.29 -0.73
CA GLU A 71 11.98 8.10 -1.65
C GLU A 71 11.87 6.73 -2.34
N ILE A 72 12.10 6.69 -3.64
CA ILE A 72 12.25 5.45 -4.41
C ILE A 72 13.66 4.90 -4.14
N SER A 73 13.77 3.87 -3.30
CA SER A 73 15.06 3.23 -3.01
C SER A 73 15.45 2.17 -4.02
N SER A 74 14.47 1.59 -4.72
CA SER A 74 14.70 0.62 -5.79
C SER A 74 13.57 0.65 -6.80
N GLY A 75 13.93 0.73 -8.08
CA GLY A 75 12.97 0.73 -9.17
C GLY A 75 13.62 0.83 -10.54
N PHE A 76 12.80 0.73 -11.59
CA PHE A 76 13.22 0.80 -12.98
C PHE A 76 12.29 1.71 -13.78
N PHE A 77 12.87 2.48 -14.70
CA PHE A 77 12.10 3.08 -15.77
C PHE A 77 11.79 2.02 -16.82
N ILE A 78 10.56 2.04 -17.33
CA ILE A 78 10.05 1.13 -18.34
C ILE A 78 9.68 1.91 -19.58
N LYS A 79 10.04 1.37 -20.74
CA LYS A 79 9.61 1.86 -22.04
C LYS A 79 9.32 0.68 -22.96
N ASN A 80 8.23 0.77 -23.71
CA ASN A 80 7.71 -0.32 -24.54
C ASN A 80 7.51 -1.65 -23.76
N GLY A 81 7.22 -1.58 -22.46
CA GLY A 81 7.02 -2.76 -21.60
C GLY A 81 8.32 -3.41 -21.10
N GLU A 82 9.49 -2.88 -21.44
CA GLU A 82 10.80 -3.41 -21.02
C GLU A 82 11.49 -2.48 -20.01
N LYS A 83 12.23 -3.08 -19.06
CA LYS A 83 13.05 -2.34 -18.09
C LYS A 83 14.25 -1.74 -18.83
N VAL A 84 14.33 -0.41 -18.88
CA VAL A 84 15.38 0.30 -19.62
C VAL A 84 16.59 0.55 -18.73
N HIS A 85 16.38 1.19 -17.58
CA HIS A 85 17.45 1.51 -16.63
C HIS A 85 16.91 1.61 -15.20
N PRO A 86 17.76 1.37 -14.18
CA PRO A 86 17.38 1.60 -12.79
C PRO A 86 17.14 3.09 -12.52
N ILE A 87 16.31 3.37 -11.51
CA ILE A 87 16.08 4.73 -11.00
C ILE A 87 17.20 5.03 -10.00
N LYS A 88 17.94 6.13 -10.21
CA LYS A 88 19.03 6.53 -9.31
C LYS A 88 18.53 7.31 -8.10
N HIS A 89 17.63 8.27 -8.33
CA HIS A 89 16.99 9.10 -7.31
C HIS A 89 15.61 9.48 -7.83
N GLY A 90 14.64 9.57 -6.92
CA GLY A 90 13.29 10.02 -7.23
C GLY A 90 12.42 9.94 -5.99
N MET A 91 11.52 10.89 -5.84
CA MET A 91 10.54 10.93 -4.77
C MET A 91 9.13 10.80 -5.33
N ILE A 92 8.27 10.12 -4.59
CA ILE A 92 6.83 10.10 -4.84
C ILE A 92 6.17 10.87 -3.71
N ALA A 93 5.45 11.92 -4.06
CA ALA A 93 4.75 12.75 -3.10
C ALA A 93 3.33 13.04 -3.56
N GLY A 94 2.41 13.11 -2.60
CA GLY A 94 1.00 13.37 -2.87
C GLY A 94 0.12 12.88 -1.73
N ASN A 95 -1.14 12.61 -2.06
CA ASN A 95 -2.13 12.11 -1.12
C ASN A 95 -2.50 10.65 -1.43
N VAL A 96 -2.50 9.79 -0.41
CA VAL A 96 -2.77 8.35 -0.57
C VAL A 96 -4.19 8.08 -1.02
N PHE A 97 -5.18 8.89 -0.60
CA PHE A 97 -6.57 8.71 -1.01
C PHE A 97 -6.72 9.01 -2.50
N GLU A 98 -6.05 10.06 -3.00
CA GLU A 98 -6.00 10.35 -4.43
C GLU A 98 -5.27 9.25 -5.20
N PHE A 99 -4.13 8.77 -4.70
CA PHE A 99 -3.37 7.69 -5.33
C PHE A 99 -4.21 6.41 -5.45
N LEU A 100 -4.95 6.04 -4.41
CA LEU A 100 -5.85 4.89 -4.42
C LEU A 100 -7.03 5.09 -5.38
N SER A 101 -7.54 6.31 -5.53
CA SER A 101 -8.62 6.62 -6.48
C SER A 101 -8.20 6.47 -7.95
N LYS A 102 -6.90 6.54 -8.25
CA LYS A 102 -6.33 6.44 -9.60
C LYS A 102 -5.84 5.04 -9.96
N VAL A 103 -6.03 4.06 -9.06
CA VAL A 103 -5.68 2.66 -9.32
C VAL A 103 -6.42 2.16 -10.55
N LYS A 104 -5.67 1.66 -11.53
CA LYS A 104 -6.21 1.11 -12.79
C LYS A 104 -6.46 -0.38 -12.71
N GLY A 105 -5.76 -1.07 -11.80
CA GLY A 105 -5.83 -2.51 -11.66
C GLY A 105 -4.58 -3.07 -11.01
N VAL A 106 -4.47 -4.39 -11.07
CA VAL A 106 -3.35 -5.16 -10.53
C VAL A 106 -2.61 -5.91 -11.63
N TYR A 107 -1.35 -6.19 -11.40
CA TYR A 107 -0.47 -6.87 -12.36
C TYR A 107 0.46 -7.87 -11.68
N GLY A 108 0.82 -8.91 -12.45
CA GLY A 108 1.82 -9.89 -12.07
C GLY A 108 1.32 -10.92 -11.06
N GLU A 109 2.29 -11.52 -10.36
CA GLU A 109 2.07 -12.55 -9.36
C GLU A 109 1.69 -11.96 -8.00
N ILE A 110 0.92 -12.71 -7.23
CA ILE A 110 0.58 -12.39 -5.84
C ILE A 110 1.80 -12.69 -4.97
N LYS A 111 2.17 -11.72 -4.13
CA LYS A 111 3.25 -11.83 -3.16
C LYS A 111 2.69 -11.83 -1.75
N ASN A 112 3.26 -12.65 -0.87
CA ASN A 112 3.02 -12.60 0.57
C ASN A 112 4.21 -11.89 1.25
N THR A 113 3.94 -10.78 1.93
CA THR A 113 4.96 -9.94 2.57
C THR A 113 4.85 -9.95 4.10
N GLY A 114 4.32 -11.02 4.70
CA GLY A 114 4.25 -11.18 6.16
C GLY A 114 3.12 -10.38 6.80
N GLY A 115 1.89 -10.56 6.30
CA GLY A 115 0.68 -9.91 6.80
C GLY A 115 -0.15 -9.22 5.71
N MET A 116 0.46 -8.99 4.54
CA MET A 116 -0.21 -8.53 3.34
C MET A 116 0.02 -9.51 2.19
N ILE A 117 -1.05 -9.83 1.47
CA ILE A 117 -1.06 -10.69 0.30
C ILE A 117 -1.52 -9.82 -0.87
N THR A 118 -0.59 -9.44 -1.74
CA THR A 118 -0.84 -8.43 -2.77
C THR A 118 -0.13 -8.75 -4.08
N PRO A 119 -0.80 -8.58 -5.23
CA PRO A 119 -0.12 -8.41 -6.52
C PRO A 119 0.56 -7.03 -6.59
N SER A 120 1.16 -6.70 -7.75
CA SER A 120 1.60 -5.33 -8.01
C SER A 120 0.40 -4.43 -8.31
N ILE A 121 0.39 -3.22 -7.79
CA ILE A 121 -0.69 -2.24 -8.01
C ILE A 121 -0.24 -1.27 -9.10
N ILE A 122 -1.10 -1.01 -10.08
CA ILE A 122 -0.86 -0.01 -11.11
C ILE A 122 -1.71 1.22 -10.82
N SER A 123 -1.04 2.34 -10.58
CA SER A 123 -1.68 3.63 -10.33
C SER A 123 -0.82 4.78 -10.86
N GLU A 124 -1.41 5.98 -10.84
CA GLU A 124 -0.77 7.22 -11.25
C GLU A 124 -0.22 7.95 -10.02
N ALA A 125 1.05 8.33 -10.07
CA ALA A 125 1.72 9.06 -8.99
C ALA A 125 2.50 10.26 -9.55
N LYS A 126 2.62 11.32 -8.74
CA LYS A 126 3.52 12.43 -9.05
C LYS A 126 4.93 12.07 -8.58
N VAL A 127 5.86 12.03 -9.53
CA VAL A 127 7.28 11.83 -9.25
C VAL A 127 7.99 13.19 -9.25
N VAL A 128 8.87 13.40 -8.27
CA VAL A 128 9.70 14.60 -8.13
C VAL A 128 11.16 14.15 -8.07
N GLY A 129 11.98 14.58 -9.02
CA GLY A 129 13.39 14.20 -9.13
C GLY A 129 13.89 14.18 -10.55
#